data_AF-A0A255GZ59-F1
#
_entry.id   AF-A0A255GZ59-F1
#
_cell.length_a   1.000
_cell.length_b   1.000
_cell.length_c   1.000
_cell.angle_alpha   90.00
_cell.angle_beta   90.00
_cell.angle_gamma   90.00
#
_symmetry.space_group_name_H-M   'P 1'
#
loop_
_entity.id
_entity.type
_entity.pdbx_description
1 polymer ?
#
loop_
_entity_poly.entity_id
_entity_poly.type
_entity_poly.pdbx_seq_one_letter_code
_entity_poly.pdbx_strand_id
1 'polypeptide(L)'
;MFRKAAIAALALLFFAPTAALLGIGALMNPAAAYCATPTGTVNLGPIPDSLTVSTANGETFTLNRQQLTHAAMIISVGNSITDVGKPGIKIALMAALTESTLRMLTNTGAYPESANYPHDGNGGDHDSLGLFQMRPQSGWGSVAELMDPQYQARAFFGGPTGPNYPSPRGLLDIPGWQQMDPGEAAQAVEVSAYPDRYRNYAPVADSILAALTNGVSTAGGVGGPAVSSSRVVFPLPEGTWVLTSPFGMRVHPITGERKLHTGTDFAAADGTPILAAAAGVVTVAEFSGGYGGLIVIEHTIGGKTVATAYAHMWQSGIHVRRGDRVSAGQHIGDVGSSGMSTGAHLHFEVRPGGTNGEAIDAAAWLNEHGAANLPTATSGSPAACNNATAGTPTGVDGDPDRLVDDPTSSGTITARMLHLYQQTLATFPDTGWGCYSPRPGTKSEHPLGRACDITFGNRIGQRPTPAQLDAGWKVTNWMKDNADVLGVEYLIWQGQIWSVTRDTEGWRPYNGGGMHDPASITGGHYDHLHVTVKV
;
A
#
# COMPACT_ATOMS: atom_id res chain seq x y z
N MET A 1 -39.15 -57.24 -46.66
CA MET A 1 -37.90 -56.85 -45.97
C MET A 1 -37.05 -55.85 -46.79
N PHE A 2 -37.08 -55.87 -48.12
CA PHE A 2 -36.27 -54.99 -48.98
C PHE A 2 -36.49 -53.47 -48.84
N ARG A 3 -37.73 -53.00 -48.61
CA ARG A 3 -37.99 -51.54 -48.44
C ARG A 3 -37.35 -50.94 -47.19
N LYS A 4 -37.26 -51.69 -46.09
CA LYS A 4 -36.64 -51.21 -44.85
C LYS A 4 -35.11 -51.15 -44.98
N ALA A 5 -34.51 -52.10 -45.71
CA ALA A 5 -33.09 -52.10 -46.02
C ALA A 5 -32.69 -50.93 -46.95
N ALA A 6 -33.53 -50.62 -47.95
CA ALA A 6 -33.28 -49.50 -48.86
C ALA A 6 -33.33 -48.13 -48.15
N ILE A 7 -34.26 -47.96 -47.20
CA ILE A 7 -34.36 -46.73 -46.39
C ILE A 7 -33.17 -46.58 -45.44
N ALA A 8 -32.71 -47.68 -44.83
CA ALA A 8 -31.51 -47.66 -43.98
C ALA A 8 -30.24 -47.36 -44.78
N ALA A 9 -30.13 -47.89 -46.01
CA ALA A 9 -29.00 -47.61 -46.89
C ALA A 9 -28.98 -46.14 -47.36
N LEU A 10 -30.14 -45.54 -47.66
CA LEU A 10 -30.23 -44.11 -47.99
C LEU A 10 -29.91 -43.23 -46.77
N ALA A 11 -30.36 -43.59 -45.58
CA ALA A 11 -30.02 -42.86 -44.36
C ALA A 11 -28.51 -42.90 -44.08
N LEU A 12 -27.85 -44.05 -44.28
CA LEU A 12 -26.39 -44.14 -44.21
C LEU A 12 -25.70 -43.30 -45.29
N LEU A 13 -26.22 -43.25 -46.52
CA LEU A 13 -25.60 -42.46 -47.59
C LEU A 13 -25.64 -40.94 -47.33
N PHE A 14 -26.72 -40.44 -46.71
CA PHE A 14 -26.89 -39.01 -46.42
C PHE A 14 -26.33 -38.59 -45.06
N PHE A 15 -26.35 -39.46 -44.04
CA PHE A 15 -25.88 -39.12 -42.70
C PHE A 15 -24.46 -39.64 -42.38
N ALA A 16 -23.92 -40.61 -43.11
CA ALA A 16 -22.53 -41.07 -42.90
C ALA A 16 -21.48 -40.00 -43.23
N PRO A 17 -21.62 -39.11 -44.24
CA PRO A 17 -20.65 -38.04 -44.45
C PRO A 17 -20.65 -37.04 -43.28
N THR A 18 -21.82 -36.70 -42.72
CA THR A 18 -21.93 -35.83 -41.53
C THR A 18 -21.46 -36.53 -40.26
N ALA A 19 -21.70 -37.83 -40.09
CA ALA A 19 -21.20 -38.61 -38.96
C ALA A 19 -19.68 -38.87 -39.05
N ALA A 20 -19.13 -38.99 -40.27
CA ALA A 20 -17.69 -39.07 -40.50
C ALA A 20 -16.99 -37.72 -40.34
N LEU A 21 -17.64 -36.60 -40.70
CA LEU A 21 -17.15 -35.24 -40.39
C LEU A 21 -17.21 -34.94 -38.88
N LEU A 22 -18.24 -35.42 -38.17
CA LEU A 22 -18.30 -35.37 -36.70
C LEU A 22 -17.30 -36.35 -36.05
N GLY A 23 -17.03 -37.50 -36.66
CA GLY A 23 -16.05 -38.49 -36.19
C GLY A 23 -14.59 -38.08 -36.40
N ILE A 24 -14.28 -37.39 -37.51
CA ILE A 24 -12.94 -36.81 -37.76
C ILE A 24 -12.74 -35.56 -36.89
N GLY A 25 -13.79 -34.77 -36.63
CA GLY A 25 -13.76 -33.68 -35.63
C GLY A 25 -13.61 -34.17 -34.17
N ALA A 26 -14.03 -35.39 -33.86
CA ALA A 26 -13.87 -36.00 -32.54
C ALA A 26 -12.56 -36.79 -32.35
N LEU A 27 -11.89 -37.20 -33.44
CA LEU A 27 -10.61 -37.94 -33.41
C LEU A 27 -9.38 -37.05 -33.64
N MET A 28 -9.56 -35.79 -34.05
CA MET A 28 -8.55 -34.74 -33.96
C MET A 28 -8.90 -33.78 -32.82
N ASN A 29 -9.14 -34.34 -31.63
CA ASN A 29 -9.21 -33.57 -30.41
C ASN A 29 -7.77 -33.32 -29.90
N PRO A 30 -7.19 -32.11 -30.04
CA PRO A 30 -5.92 -31.83 -29.40
C PRO A 30 -6.09 -31.58 -27.89
N ALA A 31 -7.32 -31.60 -27.34
CA ALA A 31 -7.56 -31.40 -25.91
C ALA A 31 -7.08 -32.56 -25.02
N ALA A 32 -6.44 -33.58 -25.59
CA ALA A 32 -5.83 -34.69 -24.85
C ALA A 32 -4.29 -34.67 -24.85
N ALA A 33 -3.64 -33.66 -25.46
CA ALA A 33 -2.20 -33.49 -25.38
C ALA A 33 -1.89 -32.01 -25.17
N TYR A 34 -1.20 -31.72 -24.07
CA TYR A 34 -0.91 -30.39 -23.50
C TYR A 34 -1.99 -29.85 -22.57
N CYS A 35 -1.91 -30.28 -21.31
CA CYS A 35 -2.18 -29.41 -20.17
C CYS A 35 -1.23 -28.20 -20.24
N ALA A 36 -1.54 -27.22 -21.09
CA ALA A 36 -1.04 -25.87 -20.90
C ALA A 36 -1.88 -25.29 -19.76
N THR A 37 -1.36 -25.41 -18.55
CA THR A 37 -1.91 -24.70 -17.40
C THR A 37 -2.01 -23.22 -17.74
N PRO A 38 -3.17 -22.55 -17.56
CA PRO A 38 -3.23 -21.10 -17.56
C PRO A 38 -2.65 -20.62 -16.23
N THR A 39 -1.38 -20.91 -15.97
CA THR A 39 -0.69 -20.54 -14.75
C THR A 39 0.43 -19.60 -15.11
N GLY A 40 0.15 -18.32 -14.94
CA GLY A 40 1.15 -17.28 -15.05
C GLY A 40 0.54 -15.98 -14.57
N THR A 41 0.25 -15.89 -13.27
CA THR A 41 0.15 -14.59 -12.61
C THR A 41 1.49 -13.88 -12.79
N VAL A 42 1.44 -12.70 -13.36
CA VAL A 42 2.60 -11.86 -13.65
C VAL A 42 2.96 -11.13 -12.35
N ASN A 43 3.96 -11.61 -11.61
CA ASN A 43 4.39 -10.96 -10.37
C ASN A 43 5.05 -9.62 -10.70
N LEU A 44 4.43 -8.51 -10.30
CA LEU A 44 4.99 -7.19 -10.51
C LEU A 44 6.19 -6.94 -9.57
N GLY A 45 7.30 -6.52 -10.14
CA GLY A 45 8.45 -5.93 -9.46
C GLY A 45 8.37 -4.40 -9.43
N PRO A 46 9.43 -3.72 -8.95
CA PRO A 46 9.49 -2.27 -8.87
C PRO A 46 9.28 -1.61 -10.24
N ILE A 47 8.50 -0.52 -10.28
CA ILE A 47 8.29 0.28 -11.49
C ILE A 47 9.53 1.16 -11.70
N PRO A 48 10.23 1.05 -12.84
CA PRO A 48 11.39 1.89 -13.11
C PRO A 48 10.97 3.33 -13.43
N ASP A 49 11.88 4.29 -13.23
CA ASP A 49 11.62 5.72 -13.52
C ASP A 49 11.40 5.99 -15.00
N SER A 50 12.02 5.17 -15.86
CA SER A 50 11.81 5.18 -17.30
C SER A 50 12.18 3.85 -17.93
N LEU A 51 11.66 3.59 -19.12
CA LEU A 51 12.01 2.42 -19.92
C LEU A 51 12.13 2.84 -21.39
N THR A 52 13.34 2.77 -21.94
CA THR A 52 13.55 2.94 -23.38
C THR A 52 13.18 1.65 -24.11
N VAL A 53 12.30 1.78 -25.10
CA VAL A 53 11.69 0.67 -25.82
C VAL A 53 11.76 0.90 -27.32
N SER A 54 11.72 -0.19 -28.10
CA SER A 54 11.68 -0.13 -29.55
C SER A 54 10.47 -0.92 -30.07
N THR A 55 9.76 -0.34 -31.03
CA THR A 55 8.66 -0.97 -31.75
C THR A 55 9.18 -1.97 -32.80
N ALA A 56 8.28 -2.76 -33.39
CA ALA A 56 8.62 -3.70 -34.45
C ALA A 56 9.17 -3.02 -35.73
N ASN A 57 8.74 -1.79 -36.02
CA ASN A 57 9.24 -1.01 -37.15
C ASN A 57 10.56 -0.24 -36.86
N GLY A 58 11.14 -0.40 -35.67
CA GLY A 58 12.43 0.19 -35.31
C GLY A 58 12.37 1.60 -34.70
N GLU A 59 11.18 2.16 -34.47
CA GLU A 59 11.03 3.41 -33.74
C GLU A 59 11.39 3.21 -32.27
N THR A 60 12.21 4.09 -31.71
CA THR A 60 12.67 4.04 -30.32
C THR A 60 12.17 5.26 -29.56
N PHE A 61 11.58 5.02 -28.39
CA PHE A 61 11.08 6.06 -27.51
C PHE A 61 11.20 5.62 -26.04
N THR A 62 11.02 6.56 -25.12
CA THR A 62 11.14 6.31 -23.68
C THR A 62 9.79 6.47 -23.00
N LEU A 63 9.34 5.41 -22.34
CA LEU A 63 8.20 5.45 -21.43
C LEU A 63 8.65 6.02 -20.09
N ASN A 64 7.89 6.97 -19.56
CA ASN A 64 8.14 7.52 -18.23
C ASN A 64 7.47 6.68 -17.13
N ARG A 65 7.77 6.99 -15.86
CA ARG A 65 7.22 6.30 -14.69
C ARG A 65 5.68 6.29 -14.66
N GLN A 66 5.01 7.35 -15.12
CA GLN A 66 3.55 7.44 -15.14
C GLN A 66 2.94 6.44 -16.15
N GLN A 67 3.47 6.38 -17.36
CA GLN A 67 3.07 5.39 -18.38
C GLN A 67 3.32 3.95 -17.91
N LEU A 68 4.44 3.71 -17.22
CA LEU A 68 4.76 2.40 -16.64
C LEU A 68 3.85 2.05 -15.45
N THR A 69 3.34 3.05 -14.73
CA THR A 69 2.33 2.88 -13.68
C THR A 69 0.98 2.45 -14.27
N HIS A 70 0.58 3.04 -15.40
CA HIS A 70 -0.59 2.58 -16.16
C HIS A 70 -0.40 1.15 -16.68
N ALA A 71 0.79 0.81 -17.19
CA ALA A 71 1.09 -0.57 -17.58
C ALA A 71 1.01 -1.56 -16.42
N ALA A 72 1.57 -1.22 -15.26
CA ALA A 72 1.47 -2.04 -14.05
C ALA A 72 0.00 -2.20 -13.59
N MET A 73 -0.83 -1.17 -13.75
CA MET A 73 -2.28 -1.26 -13.52
C MET A 73 -2.93 -2.29 -14.44
N ILE A 74 -2.67 -2.24 -15.76
CA ILE A 74 -3.22 -3.20 -16.73
C ILE A 74 -2.83 -4.63 -16.35
N ILE A 75 -1.55 -4.84 -16.01
CA ILE A 75 -1.03 -6.15 -15.57
C ILE A 75 -1.77 -6.62 -14.32
N SER A 76 -1.95 -5.75 -13.33
CA SER A 76 -2.64 -6.09 -12.09
C SER A 76 -4.12 -6.41 -12.29
N VAL A 77 -4.82 -5.67 -13.15
CA VAL A 77 -6.23 -5.95 -13.47
C VAL A 77 -6.32 -7.29 -14.20
N GLY A 78 -5.48 -7.52 -15.21
CA GLY A 78 -5.46 -8.79 -15.94
C GLY A 78 -5.12 -9.99 -15.05
N ASN A 79 -4.22 -9.83 -14.08
CA ASN A 79 -3.93 -10.87 -13.08
C ASN A 79 -5.12 -11.19 -12.16
N SER A 80 -6.04 -10.25 -11.95
CA SER A 80 -7.22 -10.43 -11.08
C SER A 80 -8.39 -11.10 -11.79
N ILE A 81 -8.34 -11.21 -13.11
CA ILE A 81 -9.42 -11.77 -13.93
C ILE A 81 -9.01 -13.16 -14.42
N THR A 82 -9.84 -14.16 -14.08
CA THR A 82 -9.65 -15.54 -14.55
C THR A 82 -9.61 -15.58 -16.08
N ASP A 83 -8.80 -16.48 -16.62
CA ASP A 83 -8.64 -16.75 -18.05
C ASP A 83 -7.95 -15.66 -18.89
N VAL A 84 -7.57 -14.50 -18.32
CA VAL A 84 -6.76 -13.48 -19.01
C VAL A 84 -5.29 -13.91 -19.12
N GLY A 85 -4.62 -14.14 -17.99
CA GLY A 85 -3.21 -14.53 -17.92
C GLY A 85 -2.23 -13.60 -18.67
N LYS A 86 -0.97 -14.02 -18.77
CA LYS A 86 0.09 -13.26 -19.48
C LYS A 86 -0.26 -12.94 -20.95
N PRO A 87 -0.87 -13.84 -21.75
CA PRO A 87 -1.26 -13.52 -23.12
C PRO A 87 -2.28 -12.38 -23.22
N GLY A 88 -3.33 -12.39 -22.39
CA GLY A 88 -4.34 -11.33 -22.40
C GLY A 88 -3.77 -10.00 -21.91
N ILE A 89 -2.92 -10.01 -20.90
CA ILE A 89 -2.21 -8.82 -20.41
C ILE A 89 -1.35 -8.20 -21.53
N LYS A 90 -0.61 -9.03 -22.29
CA LYS A 90 0.18 -8.54 -23.43
C LYS A 90 -0.70 -7.83 -24.46
N ILE A 91 -1.86 -8.41 -24.78
CA ILE A 91 -2.83 -7.84 -25.73
C ILE A 91 -3.34 -6.48 -25.24
N ALA A 92 -3.69 -6.36 -23.97
CA ALA A 92 -4.14 -5.09 -23.38
C ALA A 92 -3.05 -4.02 -23.37
N LEU A 93 -1.80 -4.39 -23.06
CA LEU A 93 -0.66 -3.48 -23.14
C LEU A 93 -0.44 -2.99 -24.58
N MET A 94 -0.54 -3.88 -25.57
CA MET A 94 -0.44 -3.52 -26.98
C MET A 94 -1.56 -2.55 -27.40
N ALA A 95 -2.79 -2.76 -26.95
CA ALA A 95 -3.91 -1.87 -27.21
C ALA A 95 -3.65 -0.47 -26.62
N ALA A 96 -3.41 -0.37 -25.31
CA ALA A 96 -3.19 0.93 -24.67
C ALA A 96 -1.94 1.67 -25.19
N LEU A 97 -0.90 0.95 -25.61
CA LEU A 97 0.26 1.54 -26.29
C LEU A 97 -0.10 2.15 -27.64
N THR A 98 -0.96 1.45 -28.40
CA THR A 98 -1.39 1.90 -29.73
C THR A 98 -2.32 3.08 -29.64
N GLU A 99 -3.26 3.05 -28.69
CA GLU A 99 -4.34 4.02 -28.58
C GLU A 99 -3.88 5.33 -27.92
N SER A 100 -3.05 5.25 -26.88
CA SER A 100 -2.66 6.43 -26.10
C SER A 100 -1.18 6.52 -25.78
N THR A 101 -0.37 5.53 -26.20
CA THR A 101 0.99 5.35 -25.67
C THR A 101 0.98 5.20 -24.13
N LEU A 102 0.02 4.43 -23.61
CA LEU A 102 -0.21 4.25 -22.17
C LEU A 102 -0.47 5.57 -21.42
N ARG A 103 -1.19 6.52 -22.04
CA ARG A 103 -1.53 7.80 -21.42
C ARG A 103 -3.00 7.86 -21.10
N MET A 104 -3.32 8.32 -19.90
CA MET A 104 -4.70 8.56 -19.51
C MET A 104 -5.19 9.89 -20.11
N LEU A 105 -5.78 9.85 -21.32
CA LEU A 105 -6.12 11.07 -22.07
C LEU A 105 -7.56 11.56 -21.84
N THR A 106 -7.70 12.87 -21.65
CA THR A 106 -8.99 13.57 -21.67
C THR A 106 -9.42 13.92 -23.10
N ASN A 107 -10.70 14.24 -23.27
CA ASN A 107 -11.22 14.81 -24.51
C ASN A 107 -12.12 15.99 -24.17
N THR A 108 -11.48 17.10 -23.84
CA THR A 108 -12.15 18.36 -23.44
C THR A 108 -12.98 19.00 -24.56
N GLY A 109 -12.76 18.59 -25.81
CA GLY A 109 -13.57 19.05 -26.94
C GLY A 109 -14.96 18.41 -26.97
N ALA A 110 -15.04 17.10 -26.70
CA ALA A 110 -16.31 16.37 -26.62
C ALA A 110 -16.93 16.40 -25.21
N TYR A 111 -16.09 16.27 -24.19
CA TYR A 111 -16.45 16.19 -22.76
C TYR A 111 -15.58 17.13 -21.95
N PRO A 112 -15.91 18.43 -21.84
CA PRO A 112 -15.16 19.39 -21.04
C PRO A 112 -14.92 18.93 -19.60
N GLU A 113 -15.88 18.22 -19.01
CA GLU A 113 -15.81 17.66 -17.67
C GLU A 113 -14.72 16.58 -17.50
N SER A 114 -14.24 15.97 -18.58
CA SER A 114 -13.14 15.00 -18.52
C SER A 114 -11.86 15.59 -17.93
N ALA A 115 -11.63 16.91 -18.08
CA ALA A 115 -10.49 17.61 -17.46
C ALA A 115 -10.49 17.60 -15.93
N ASN A 116 -11.64 17.32 -15.30
CA ASN A 116 -11.76 17.29 -13.84
C ASN A 116 -11.27 15.98 -13.22
N TYR A 117 -10.90 15.00 -14.05
CA TYR A 117 -10.38 13.70 -13.61
C TYR A 117 -8.87 13.62 -13.82
N PRO A 118 -8.17 12.75 -13.07
CA PRO A 118 -6.74 12.45 -13.28
C PRO A 118 -6.40 12.14 -14.74
N HIS A 119 -5.40 12.81 -15.30
CA HIS A 119 -5.04 12.63 -16.71
C HIS A 119 -3.60 13.01 -17.03
N ASP A 120 -3.09 12.43 -18.12
CA ASP A 120 -1.74 12.61 -18.62
C ASP A 120 -1.71 13.58 -19.82
N GLY A 121 -2.87 14.12 -20.19
CA GLY A 121 -3.03 15.12 -21.23
C GLY A 121 -4.43 15.16 -21.81
N ASN A 122 -4.58 15.94 -22.87
CA ASN A 122 -5.79 16.04 -23.67
C ASN A 122 -5.47 15.55 -25.08
N GLY A 123 -6.28 14.63 -25.59
CA GLY A 123 -6.08 14.02 -26.89
C GLY A 123 -7.01 12.84 -27.10
N GLY A 124 -7.39 12.63 -28.35
CA GLY A 124 -8.20 11.52 -28.78
C GLY A 124 -8.95 11.85 -30.06
N ASP A 125 -9.32 10.81 -30.79
CA ASP A 125 -10.17 10.92 -31.96
C ASP A 125 -11.65 10.92 -31.57
N HIS A 126 -12.47 11.73 -32.26
CA HIS A 126 -13.89 11.82 -31.95
C HIS A 126 -14.17 12.20 -30.48
N ASP A 127 -14.79 11.30 -29.72
CA ASP A 127 -15.18 11.43 -28.32
C ASP A 127 -14.51 10.35 -27.45
N SER A 128 -13.37 9.81 -27.87
CA SER A 128 -12.64 8.79 -27.11
C SER A 128 -11.98 9.37 -25.85
N LEU A 129 -11.84 8.53 -24.83
CA LEU A 129 -11.24 8.84 -23.54
C LEU A 129 -10.29 7.72 -23.11
N GLY A 130 -9.21 8.12 -22.46
CA GLY A 130 -8.36 7.25 -21.65
C GLY A 130 -7.40 6.32 -22.34
N LEU A 131 -6.93 5.32 -21.60
CA LEU A 131 -5.82 4.46 -21.99
C LEU A 131 -6.08 3.72 -23.29
N PHE A 132 -7.32 3.28 -23.46
CA PHE A 132 -7.79 2.48 -24.60
C PHE A 132 -8.63 3.30 -25.57
N GLN A 133 -8.72 4.63 -25.39
CA GLN A 133 -9.50 5.52 -26.26
C GLN A 133 -10.95 5.03 -26.44
N MET A 134 -11.57 4.61 -25.34
CA MET A 134 -12.95 4.10 -25.32
C MET A 134 -13.96 5.26 -25.41
N ARG A 135 -15.13 5.00 -26.00
CA ARG A 135 -16.12 6.04 -26.33
C ARG A 135 -17.41 5.85 -25.54
N PRO A 136 -17.90 6.88 -24.79
CA PRO A 136 -19.21 6.81 -24.14
C PRO A 136 -20.35 6.57 -25.11
N GLN A 137 -20.32 7.22 -26.29
CA GLN A 137 -21.34 7.06 -27.33
C GLN A 137 -21.41 5.64 -27.91
N SER A 138 -20.33 4.87 -27.80
CA SER A 138 -20.28 3.47 -28.23
C SER A 138 -20.71 2.50 -27.11
N GLY A 139 -21.06 2.99 -25.92
CA GLY A 139 -21.54 2.18 -24.80
C GLY A 139 -20.46 1.62 -23.89
N TRP A 140 -19.21 2.06 -24.02
CA TRP A 140 -18.10 1.55 -23.19
C TRP A 140 -18.20 1.97 -21.71
N GLY A 141 -18.89 3.06 -21.40
CA GLY A 141 -19.05 3.60 -20.05
C GLY A 141 -19.35 5.10 -20.08
N SER A 142 -19.66 5.67 -18.93
CA SER A 142 -19.76 7.12 -18.73
C SER A 142 -18.38 7.80 -18.80
N VAL A 143 -18.35 9.13 -18.92
CA VAL A 143 -17.08 9.90 -18.88
C VAL A 143 -16.31 9.62 -17.59
N ALA A 144 -17.00 9.57 -16.45
CA ALA A 144 -16.37 9.29 -15.16
C ALA A 144 -15.71 7.90 -15.13
N GLU A 145 -16.41 6.89 -15.64
CA GLU A 145 -15.91 5.51 -15.74
C GLU A 145 -14.75 5.41 -16.74
N LEU A 146 -14.82 6.08 -17.89
CA LEU A 146 -13.75 6.05 -18.88
C LEU A 146 -12.55 6.93 -18.49
N MET A 147 -12.70 7.80 -17.50
CA MET A 147 -11.57 8.48 -16.86
C MET A 147 -10.98 7.70 -15.67
N ASP A 148 -11.51 6.51 -15.36
CA ASP A 148 -10.92 5.56 -14.42
C ASP A 148 -10.10 4.50 -15.20
N PRO A 149 -8.77 4.46 -15.03
CA PRO A 149 -7.93 3.49 -15.71
C PRO A 149 -8.26 2.03 -15.35
N GLN A 150 -8.75 1.77 -14.12
CA GLN A 150 -9.13 0.43 -13.70
C GLN A 150 -10.42 -0.05 -14.38
N TYR A 151 -11.41 0.83 -14.44
CA TYR A 151 -12.64 0.56 -15.18
C TYR A 151 -12.32 0.22 -16.63
N GLN A 152 -11.50 1.03 -17.32
CA GLN A 152 -11.16 0.77 -18.72
C GLN A 152 -10.43 -0.55 -18.92
N ALA A 153 -9.47 -0.89 -18.06
CA ALA A 153 -8.79 -2.18 -18.16
C ALA A 153 -9.77 -3.34 -17.95
N ARG A 154 -10.69 -3.24 -16.98
CA ARG A 154 -11.75 -4.25 -16.78
C ARG A 154 -12.70 -4.33 -17.98
N ALA A 155 -13.05 -3.19 -18.57
CA ALA A 155 -13.89 -3.13 -19.76
C ALA A 155 -13.19 -3.76 -20.97
N PHE A 156 -11.89 -3.48 -21.15
CA PHE A 156 -11.07 -4.06 -22.22
C PHE A 156 -11.02 -5.58 -22.12
N PHE A 157 -10.77 -6.12 -20.91
CA PHE A 157 -10.80 -7.57 -20.71
C PHE A 157 -12.22 -8.14 -20.86
N GLY A 158 -13.25 -7.41 -20.42
CA GLY A 158 -14.67 -7.76 -20.59
C GLY A 158 -15.04 -9.10 -19.96
N GLY A 159 -15.86 -9.87 -20.69
CA GLY A 159 -16.41 -11.13 -20.22
C GLY A 159 -17.72 -10.96 -19.43
N PRO A 160 -18.33 -12.07 -18.95
CA PRO A 160 -19.62 -12.05 -18.24
C PRO A 160 -19.65 -11.22 -16.93
N THR A 161 -18.49 -10.83 -16.41
CA THR A 161 -18.34 -10.02 -15.19
C THR A 161 -17.70 -8.65 -15.47
N GLY A 162 -17.44 -8.35 -16.74
CA GLY A 162 -16.94 -7.06 -17.21
C GLY A 162 -18.00 -5.97 -17.04
N PRO A 163 -17.61 -4.72 -16.75
CA PRO A 163 -18.54 -3.62 -16.55
C PRO A 163 -19.35 -3.25 -17.80
N ASN A 164 -18.82 -3.58 -18.97
CA ASN A 164 -19.41 -3.40 -20.30
C ASN A 164 -20.25 -4.59 -20.79
N TYR A 165 -20.48 -5.61 -19.95
CA TYR A 165 -21.30 -6.76 -20.36
C TYR A 165 -22.75 -6.34 -20.63
N PRO A 166 -23.41 -6.86 -21.71
CA PRO A 166 -22.89 -7.78 -22.72
C PRO A 166 -22.27 -7.09 -23.95
N SER A 167 -22.28 -5.76 -24.01
CA SER A 167 -21.78 -4.98 -25.14
C SER A 167 -21.42 -3.55 -24.69
N PRO A 168 -20.30 -2.96 -25.16
CA PRO A 168 -19.32 -3.51 -26.11
C PRO A 168 -18.59 -4.75 -25.58
N ARG A 169 -18.17 -5.64 -26.48
CA ARG A 169 -17.44 -6.86 -26.11
C ARG A 169 -16.01 -6.53 -25.67
N GLY A 170 -15.52 -7.16 -24.61
CA GLY A 170 -14.09 -7.16 -24.29
C GLY A 170 -13.38 -8.40 -24.82
N LEU A 171 -12.11 -8.56 -24.45
CA LEU A 171 -11.25 -9.66 -24.89
C LEU A 171 -11.83 -11.05 -24.60
N LEU A 172 -12.36 -11.26 -23.39
CA LEU A 172 -12.91 -12.54 -22.95
C LEU A 172 -14.23 -12.91 -23.64
N ASP A 173 -14.89 -11.94 -24.27
CA ASP A 173 -16.10 -12.16 -25.06
C ASP A 173 -15.79 -12.61 -26.50
N ILE A 174 -14.51 -12.65 -26.91
CA ILE A 174 -14.05 -13.05 -28.24
C ILE A 174 -13.72 -14.54 -28.25
N PRO A 175 -14.48 -15.40 -28.96
CA PRO A 175 -14.20 -16.83 -28.99
C PRO A 175 -12.82 -17.13 -29.60
N GLY A 176 -12.00 -17.88 -28.88
CA GLY A 176 -10.69 -18.34 -29.35
C GLY A 176 -9.60 -17.26 -29.38
N TRP A 177 -9.78 -16.15 -28.67
CA TRP A 177 -8.80 -15.06 -28.63
C TRP A 177 -7.39 -15.53 -28.20
N GLN A 178 -7.29 -16.59 -27.38
CA GLN A 178 -6.01 -17.15 -26.95
C GLN A 178 -5.21 -17.79 -28.11
N GLN A 179 -5.87 -18.13 -29.22
CA GLN A 179 -5.25 -18.67 -30.43
C GLN A 179 -5.05 -17.62 -31.53
N MET A 180 -5.55 -16.40 -31.34
CA MET A 180 -5.40 -15.31 -32.29
C MET A 180 -3.99 -14.71 -32.22
N ASP A 181 -3.55 -14.09 -33.31
CA ASP A 181 -2.41 -13.17 -33.23
C ASP A 181 -2.73 -12.05 -32.22
N PRO A 182 -1.80 -11.67 -31.33
CA PRO A 182 -2.09 -10.67 -30.29
C PRO A 182 -2.55 -9.32 -30.85
N GLY A 183 -2.07 -8.92 -32.03
CA GLY A 183 -2.53 -7.70 -32.69
C GLY A 183 -3.95 -7.83 -33.22
N GLU A 184 -4.30 -8.99 -33.77
CA GLU A 184 -5.68 -9.30 -34.20
C GLU A 184 -6.65 -9.37 -33.02
N ALA A 185 -6.24 -9.91 -31.89
CA ALA A 185 -7.05 -9.94 -30.67
C ALA A 185 -7.30 -8.52 -30.13
N ALA A 186 -6.26 -7.67 -30.06
CA ALA A 186 -6.40 -6.27 -29.66
C ALA A 186 -7.36 -5.52 -30.60
N GLN A 187 -7.14 -5.67 -31.91
CA GLN A 187 -8.01 -5.11 -32.94
C GLN A 187 -9.46 -5.61 -32.83
N ALA A 188 -9.69 -6.86 -32.44
CA ALA A 188 -11.03 -7.42 -32.32
C ALA A 188 -11.82 -6.85 -31.13
N VAL A 189 -11.11 -6.35 -30.10
CA VAL A 189 -11.69 -5.58 -28.98
C VAL A 189 -11.96 -4.13 -29.41
N GLU A 190 -10.95 -3.44 -29.94
CA GLU A 190 -11.02 -2.00 -30.23
C GLU A 190 -11.81 -1.66 -31.50
N VAL A 191 -11.90 -2.60 -32.44
CA VAL A 191 -12.60 -2.42 -33.73
C VAL A 191 -12.09 -1.19 -34.50
N SER A 192 -10.77 -1.01 -34.52
CA SER A 192 -10.11 0.09 -35.24
C SER A 192 -10.14 -0.10 -36.77
N ALA A 193 -9.99 0.98 -37.54
CA ALA A 193 -9.89 0.93 -38.99
C ALA A 193 -8.54 0.40 -39.51
N TYR A 194 -7.57 0.17 -38.62
CA TYR A 194 -6.17 -0.17 -38.97
C TYR A 194 -5.65 -1.41 -38.20
N PRO A 195 -5.99 -2.62 -38.68
CA PRO A 195 -5.77 -3.87 -37.93
C PRO A 195 -4.30 -4.18 -37.60
N ASP A 196 -3.35 -3.71 -38.42
CA ASP A 196 -1.94 -4.05 -38.26
C ASP A 196 -1.18 -3.14 -37.26
N ARG A 197 -1.80 -2.06 -36.75
CA ARG A 197 -1.10 -1.09 -35.89
C ARG A 197 -0.68 -1.67 -34.53
N TYR A 198 -1.50 -2.54 -33.96
CA TYR A 198 -1.24 -3.14 -32.65
C TYR A 198 0.00 -4.03 -32.64
N ARG A 199 0.26 -4.76 -33.74
CA ARG A 199 1.44 -5.64 -33.84
C ARG A 199 2.74 -4.88 -33.68
N ASN A 200 2.79 -3.60 -34.08
CA ASN A 200 3.98 -2.77 -33.96
C ASN A 200 4.46 -2.62 -32.50
N TYR A 201 3.55 -2.69 -31.53
CA TYR A 201 3.84 -2.53 -30.11
C TYR A 201 4.06 -3.84 -29.35
N ALA A 202 4.01 -5.00 -30.03
CA ALA A 202 4.27 -6.29 -29.37
C ALA A 202 5.65 -6.37 -28.68
N PRO A 203 6.77 -5.91 -29.28
CA PRO A 203 8.08 -5.91 -28.61
C PRO A 203 8.16 -4.94 -27.42
N VAL A 204 7.40 -3.84 -27.48
CA VAL A 204 7.29 -2.88 -26.38
C VAL A 204 6.55 -3.50 -25.20
N ALA A 205 5.42 -4.18 -25.46
CA ALA A 205 4.67 -4.90 -24.43
C ALA A 205 5.50 -6.01 -23.77
N ASP A 206 6.31 -6.74 -24.54
CA ASP A 206 7.24 -7.75 -23.99
C ASP A 206 8.32 -7.11 -23.10
N SER A 207 8.85 -5.96 -23.50
CA SER A 207 9.85 -5.22 -22.73
C SER A 207 9.28 -4.69 -21.40
N ILE A 208 8.05 -4.18 -21.43
CA ILE A 208 7.31 -3.76 -20.23
C ILE A 208 7.08 -4.96 -19.31
N LEU A 209 6.59 -6.07 -19.84
CA LEU A 209 6.38 -7.29 -19.05
C LEU A 209 7.69 -7.74 -18.41
N ALA A 210 8.79 -7.82 -19.16
CA ALA A 210 10.08 -8.22 -18.63
C ALA A 210 10.59 -7.26 -17.53
N ALA A 211 10.53 -5.96 -17.77
CA ALA A 211 10.97 -4.94 -16.83
C ALA A 211 10.15 -4.97 -15.53
N LEU A 212 8.84 -5.16 -15.65
CA LEU A 212 7.92 -5.20 -14.52
C LEU A 212 7.82 -6.60 -13.88
N THR A 213 8.47 -7.66 -14.39
CA THR A 213 8.42 -9.00 -13.76
C THR A 213 9.73 -9.54 -13.23
N ASN A 214 10.87 -9.05 -13.70
CA ASN A 214 12.17 -9.65 -13.40
C ASN A 214 12.77 -9.26 -12.03
N GLY A 215 11.96 -8.78 -11.09
CA GLY A 215 12.38 -8.47 -9.72
C GLY A 215 12.53 -9.68 -8.78
N VAL A 216 12.28 -10.92 -9.24
CA VAL A 216 12.30 -12.12 -8.38
C VAL A 216 13.20 -13.20 -8.97
N SER A 217 14.44 -13.25 -8.51
CA SER A 217 15.24 -14.48 -8.47
C SER A 217 15.51 -14.83 -7.02
N THR A 218 14.79 -15.82 -6.48
CA THR A 218 15.28 -16.80 -5.49
C THR A 218 14.19 -17.83 -5.18
N ALA A 219 14.65 -19.04 -4.89
CA ALA A 219 13.93 -20.30 -4.99
C ALA A 219 12.96 -20.63 -3.83
N GLY A 220 11.92 -21.40 -4.18
CA GLY A 220 11.44 -22.56 -3.40
C GLY A 220 10.57 -22.32 -2.16
N GLY A 221 9.28 -22.67 -2.25
CA GLY A 221 8.44 -22.91 -1.07
C GLY A 221 6.94 -23.01 -1.41
N VAL A 222 6.32 -24.15 -1.09
CA VAL A 222 4.95 -24.54 -1.45
C VAL A 222 3.93 -24.00 -0.42
N GLY A 223 2.82 -23.40 -0.87
CA GLY A 223 1.66 -23.04 -0.04
C GLY A 223 0.57 -22.30 -0.84
N GLY A 224 -0.71 -22.71 -0.69
CA GLY A 224 -1.88 -22.33 -1.52
C GLY A 224 -2.31 -20.84 -1.51
N PRO A 225 -3.37 -20.47 -2.25
CA PRO A 225 -3.51 -19.15 -2.87
C PRO A 225 -3.95 -18.09 -1.85
N ALA A 226 -2.97 -17.38 -1.30
CA ALA A 226 -3.19 -16.00 -0.88
C ALA A 226 -3.34 -15.14 -2.15
N VAL A 227 -4.37 -14.29 -2.19
CA VAL A 227 -4.51 -13.24 -3.19
C VAL A 227 -3.36 -12.25 -2.93
N SER A 228 -2.18 -12.55 -3.48
CA SER A 228 -1.00 -11.70 -3.37
C SER A 228 -1.22 -10.45 -4.20
N SER A 229 -1.61 -9.37 -3.54
CA SER A 229 -1.72 -8.03 -4.09
C SER A 229 -0.33 -7.41 -4.07
N SER A 230 0.40 -7.39 -5.18
CA SER A 230 1.62 -6.56 -5.27
C SER A 230 1.32 -5.09 -5.61
N ARG A 231 0.09 -4.78 -6.01
CA ARG A 231 -0.31 -3.43 -6.43
C ARG A 231 -0.90 -2.64 -5.26
N VAL A 232 -0.28 -1.49 -5.00
CA VAL A 232 -0.78 -0.45 -4.09
C VAL A 232 -1.15 0.78 -4.93
N VAL A 233 -2.25 1.44 -4.61
CA VAL A 233 -2.70 2.69 -5.23
C VAL A 233 -2.99 3.73 -4.16
N PHE A 234 -2.99 5.00 -4.55
CA PHE A 234 -3.39 6.07 -3.66
C PHE A 234 -4.87 5.96 -3.29
N PRO A 235 -5.27 6.19 -2.03
CA PRO A 235 -6.64 5.94 -1.58
C PRO A 235 -7.64 7.04 -1.95
N LEU A 236 -7.23 8.07 -2.70
CA LEU A 236 -8.07 9.16 -3.20
C LEU A 236 -7.78 9.43 -4.69
N PRO A 237 -8.77 9.83 -5.50
CA PRO A 237 -8.55 10.24 -6.88
C PRO A 237 -7.56 11.42 -6.98
N GLU A 238 -6.65 11.39 -7.94
CA GLU A 238 -5.69 12.48 -8.12
C GLU A 238 -6.38 13.83 -8.36
N GLY A 239 -5.77 14.92 -7.88
CA GLY A 239 -6.32 16.28 -7.96
C GLY A 239 -7.47 16.60 -6.99
N THR A 240 -7.99 15.61 -6.24
CA THR A 240 -9.12 15.82 -5.31
C THR A 240 -8.72 16.11 -3.87
N TRP A 241 -7.42 16.04 -3.57
CA TRP A 241 -6.92 16.04 -2.19
C TRP A 241 -5.69 16.92 -1.99
N VAL A 242 -5.48 17.29 -0.73
CA VAL A 242 -4.28 18.00 -0.25
C VAL A 242 -3.80 17.30 1.02
N LEU A 243 -2.51 16.99 1.12
CA LEU A 243 -1.91 16.51 2.36
C LEU A 243 -2.01 17.62 3.43
N THR A 244 -2.69 17.36 4.53
CA THR A 244 -2.91 18.35 5.59
C THR A 244 -2.28 18.01 6.92
N SER A 245 -2.13 16.72 7.23
CA SER A 245 -1.42 16.30 8.45
C SER A 245 -0.66 15.01 8.22
N PRO A 246 0.67 14.98 8.39
CA PRO A 246 1.45 13.75 8.28
C PRO A 246 1.19 12.80 9.45
N PHE A 247 1.62 11.55 9.29
CA PHE A 247 1.81 10.62 10.41
C PHE A 247 2.85 11.16 11.40
N GLY A 248 2.67 10.85 12.68
CA GLY A 248 3.65 11.17 13.72
C GLY A 248 3.09 12.01 14.88
N MET A 249 3.96 12.38 15.81
CA MET A 249 3.55 13.12 17.00
C MET A 249 3.09 14.53 16.62
N ARG A 250 1.86 14.88 16.99
CA ARG A 250 1.33 16.24 16.84
C ARG A 250 0.50 16.65 18.03
N VAL A 251 0.28 17.94 18.17
CA VAL A 251 -0.77 18.46 19.06
C VAL A 251 -2.11 18.13 18.38
N HIS A 252 -2.94 17.33 19.04
CA HIS A 252 -4.22 16.91 18.52
C HIS A 252 -5.14 18.14 18.40
N PRO A 253 -5.70 18.43 17.21
CA PRO A 253 -6.35 19.71 16.93
C PRO A 253 -7.62 19.95 17.75
N ILE A 254 -8.26 18.88 18.23
CA ILE A 254 -9.50 18.94 19.03
C ILE A 254 -9.23 18.93 20.54
N THR A 255 -8.26 18.14 21.03
CA THR A 255 -8.04 17.96 22.47
C THR A 255 -6.88 18.80 23.01
N GLY A 256 -6.01 19.32 22.14
CA GLY A 256 -4.83 20.10 22.52
C GLY A 256 -3.67 19.26 23.10
N GLU A 257 -3.81 17.94 23.15
CA GLU A 257 -2.79 17.04 23.70
C GLU A 257 -1.76 16.64 22.65
N ARG A 258 -0.48 16.53 23.03
CA ARG A 258 0.55 15.96 22.15
C ARG A 258 0.35 14.44 22.08
N LYS A 259 -0.20 13.96 20.96
CA LYS A 259 -0.56 12.55 20.74
C LYS A 259 -0.03 12.08 19.39
N LEU A 260 0.27 10.78 19.30
CA LEU A 260 0.60 10.16 18.01
C LEU A 260 -0.60 10.26 17.08
N HIS A 261 -0.39 10.88 15.93
CA HIS A 261 -1.28 10.78 14.80
C HIS A 261 -0.98 9.48 14.06
N THR A 262 -1.86 8.48 14.21
CA THR A 262 -1.65 7.12 13.72
C THR A 262 -1.91 6.96 12.22
N GLY A 263 -2.27 8.04 11.53
CA GLY A 263 -2.50 8.05 10.09
C GLY A 263 -1.95 9.29 9.43
N THR A 264 -2.18 9.38 8.13
CA THR A 264 -1.93 10.58 7.34
C THR A 264 -3.28 11.16 6.91
N ASP A 265 -3.48 12.45 7.15
CA ASP A 265 -4.72 13.16 6.82
C ASP A 265 -4.58 13.84 5.46
N PHE A 266 -5.50 13.51 4.56
CA PHE A 266 -5.67 14.12 3.25
C PHE A 266 -7.00 14.86 3.20
N ALA A 267 -6.97 16.19 3.25
CA ALA A 267 -8.18 16.99 3.07
C ALA A 267 -8.70 16.81 1.65
N ALA A 268 -9.99 16.55 1.52
CA ALA A 268 -10.69 16.38 0.26
C ALA A 268 -12.14 16.82 0.45
N ALA A 269 -12.82 17.19 -0.63
CA ALA A 269 -14.22 17.59 -0.56
C ALA A 269 -15.08 16.46 0.04
N ASP A 270 -16.09 16.82 0.84
CA ASP A 270 -17.09 15.86 1.33
C ASP A 270 -17.75 15.15 0.15
N GLY A 271 -17.88 13.83 0.23
CA GLY A 271 -18.37 12.99 -0.87
C GLY A 271 -17.31 12.55 -1.88
N THR A 272 -16.05 12.98 -1.77
CA THR A 272 -14.96 12.48 -2.64
C THR A 272 -14.81 10.95 -2.49
N PRO A 273 -14.71 10.16 -3.57
CA PRO A 273 -14.52 8.72 -3.48
C PRO A 273 -13.26 8.32 -2.71
N ILE A 274 -13.38 7.36 -1.81
CA ILE A 274 -12.28 6.66 -1.14
C ILE A 274 -12.08 5.31 -1.82
N LEU A 275 -10.85 5.05 -2.23
CA LEU A 275 -10.45 3.86 -2.98
C LEU A 275 -9.66 2.89 -2.09
N ALA A 276 -9.88 1.58 -2.25
CA ALA A 276 -9.07 0.58 -1.57
C ALA A 276 -7.61 0.66 -2.05
N ALA A 277 -6.67 0.94 -1.14
CA ALA A 277 -5.26 1.08 -1.47
C ALA A 277 -4.65 -0.21 -2.07
N ALA A 278 -5.19 -1.38 -1.74
CA ALA A 278 -4.75 -2.66 -2.30
C ALA A 278 -5.90 -3.67 -2.34
N ALA A 279 -5.74 -4.78 -3.07
CA ALA A 279 -6.73 -5.85 -3.05
C ALA A 279 -6.69 -6.59 -1.70
N GLY A 280 -7.84 -7.00 -1.20
CA GLY A 280 -7.91 -7.56 0.16
C GLY A 280 -9.31 -7.96 0.59
N VAL A 281 -9.43 -8.23 1.88
CA VAL A 281 -10.71 -8.56 2.54
C VAL A 281 -11.03 -7.48 3.56
N VAL A 282 -12.25 -6.95 3.49
CA VAL A 282 -12.75 -5.97 4.47
C VAL A 282 -12.93 -6.66 5.82
N THR A 283 -12.19 -6.23 6.83
CA THR A 283 -12.25 -6.78 8.20
C THR A 283 -13.04 -5.88 9.14
N VAL A 284 -13.19 -4.59 8.83
CA VAL A 284 -14.03 -3.63 9.57
C VAL A 284 -14.76 -2.76 8.56
N ALA A 285 -16.05 -2.51 8.80
CA ALA A 285 -16.88 -1.57 8.04
C ALA A 285 -18.03 -1.11 8.95
N GLU A 286 -17.74 -0.21 9.88
CA GLU A 286 -18.68 0.22 10.92
C GLU A 286 -18.32 1.61 11.48
N PHE A 287 -19.18 2.17 12.33
CA PHE A 287 -18.86 3.38 13.09
C PHE A 287 -18.07 3.03 14.35
N SER A 288 -16.95 3.73 14.57
CA SER A 288 -16.03 3.44 15.66
C SER A 288 -15.47 4.70 16.32
N GLY A 289 -16.10 5.13 17.41
CA GLY A 289 -15.60 6.17 18.33
C GLY A 289 -15.02 7.41 17.61
N GLY A 290 -13.76 7.72 17.93
CA GLY A 290 -13.06 8.88 17.36
C GLY A 290 -12.80 8.82 15.85
N TYR A 291 -12.79 7.64 15.24
CA TYR A 291 -12.64 7.49 13.78
C TYR A 291 -13.91 7.81 13.00
N GLY A 292 -15.08 7.85 13.66
CA GLY A 292 -16.36 7.94 12.94
C GLY A 292 -16.58 6.69 12.08
N GLY A 293 -17.03 6.84 10.84
CA GLY A 293 -17.12 5.73 9.89
C GLY A 293 -15.74 5.19 9.53
N LEU A 294 -15.52 3.90 9.76
CA LEU A 294 -14.23 3.22 9.60
C LEU A 294 -14.36 1.99 8.70
N ILE A 295 -13.51 1.91 7.69
CA ILE A 295 -13.24 0.69 6.92
C ILE A 295 -11.82 0.26 7.22
N VAL A 296 -11.61 -1.04 7.44
CA VAL A 296 -10.27 -1.65 7.48
C VAL A 296 -10.25 -2.82 6.52
N ILE A 297 -9.21 -2.89 5.70
CA ILE A 297 -9.02 -3.96 4.71
C ILE A 297 -7.69 -4.64 5.02
N GLU A 298 -7.69 -5.97 5.13
CA GLU A 298 -6.48 -6.77 5.19
C GLU A 298 -6.05 -7.24 3.81
N HIS A 299 -4.75 -7.10 3.55
CA HIS A 299 -4.08 -7.40 2.30
C HIS A 299 -2.95 -8.39 2.54
N THR A 300 -2.59 -9.13 1.49
CA THR A 300 -1.31 -9.83 1.41
C THR A 300 -0.44 -9.12 0.39
N ILE A 301 0.57 -8.39 0.84
CA ILE A 301 1.47 -7.59 0.01
C ILE A 301 2.89 -8.07 0.23
N GLY A 302 3.59 -8.47 -0.84
CA GLY A 302 4.93 -9.06 -0.74
C GLY A 302 5.00 -10.29 0.17
N GLY A 303 3.92 -11.08 0.24
CA GLY A 303 3.81 -12.24 1.13
C GLY A 303 3.60 -11.92 2.61
N LYS A 304 3.43 -10.64 2.98
CA LYS A 304 3.19 -10.18 4.35
C LYS A 304 1.76 -9.70 4.49
N THR A 305 1.16 -9.96 5.64
CA THR A 305 -0.14 -9.38 6.01
C THR A 305 0.05 -7.92 6.38
N VAL A 306 -0.75 -7.05 5.78
CA VAL A 306 -0.82 -5.62 6.10
C VAL A 306 -2.28 -5.19 6.01
N ALA A 307 -2.75 -4.34 6.91
CA ALA A 307 -4.06 -3.73 6.80
C ALA A 307 -3.95 -2.26 6.44
N THR A 308 -4.96 -1.74 5.75
CA THR A 308 -5.15 -0.30 5.55
C THR A 308 -6.47 0.13 6.19
N ALA A 309 -6.47 1.29 6.83
CA ALA A 309 -7.64 1.85 7.51
C ALA A 309 -8.03 3.20 6.91
N TYR A 310 -9.34 3.42 6.76
CA TYR A 310 -9.96 4.58 6.13
C TYR A 310 -11.03 5.11 7.07
N ALA A 311 -10.88 6.35 7.55
CA ALA A 311 -11.74 6.89 8.59
C ALA A 311 -12.45 8.19 8.19
N HIS A 312 -13.35 8.65 9.07
CA HIS A 312 -14.17 9.86 9.01
C HIS A 312 -15.33 9.86 8.00
N MET A 313 -15.63 8.74 7.37
CA MET A 313 -16.79 8.59 6.47
C MET A 313 -18.11 8.86 7.20
N TRP A 314 -19.10 9.44 6.52
CA TRP A 314 -20.48 9.40 7.00
C TRP A 314 -21.02 7.97 6.96
N GLN A 315 -22.06 7.67 7.74
CA GLN A 315 -22.67 6.33 7.73
C GLN A 315 -23.23 5.96 6.35
N SER A 316 -23.75 6.93 5.61
CA SER A 316 -24.21 6.77 4.23
C SER A 316 -23.07 6.64 3.21
N GLY A 317 -21.84 6.96 3.58
CA GLY A 317 -20.66 6.92 2.70
C GLY A 317 -19.83 5.65 2.88
N ILE A 318 -20.34 4.59 3.52
CA ILE A 318 -19.68 3.28 3.60
C ILE A 318 -20.34 2.36 2.57
N HIS A 319 -19.60 1.94 1.54
CA HIS A 319 -20.15 1.17 0.40
C HIS A 319 -19.83 -0.33 0.45
N VAL A 320 -19.10 -0.78 1.46
CA VAL A 320 -18.68 -2.17 1.66
C VAL A 320 -19.07 -2.69 3.04
N ARG A 321 -18.99 -4.01 3.23
CA ARG A 321 -19.30 -4.72 4.47
C ARG A 321 -18.14 -5.62 4.89
N ARG A 322 -18.03 -5.90 6.19
CA ARG A 322 -17.09 -6.90 6.71
C ARG A 322 -17.28 -8.23 5.97
N GLY A 323 -16.18 -8.78 5.46
CA GLY A 323 -16.13 -10.02 4.68
C GLY A 323 -16.06 -9.81 3.17
N ASP A 324 -16.36 -8.60 2.68
CA ASP A 324 -16.28 -8.31 1.25
C ASP A 324 -14.83 -8.42 0.75
N ARG A 325 -14.66 -8.98 -0.45
CA ARG A 325 -13.40 -8.93 -1.18
C ARG A 325 -13.39 -7.68 -2.05
N VAL A 326 -12.30 -6.94 -2.00
CA VAL A 326 -12.13 -5.71 -2.75
C VAL A 326 -10.86 -5.76 -3.59
N SER A 327 -10.88 -5.11 -4.74
CA SER A 327 -9.68 -4.92 -5.57
C SER A 327 -8.99 -3.60 -5.23
N ALA A 328 -7.67 -3.51 -5.45
CA ALA A 328 -6.96 -2.23 -5.37
C ALA A 328 -7.66 -1.23 -6.28
N GLY A 329 -7.89 0.01 -5.82
CA GLY A 329 -8.58 1.12 -6.47
C GLY A 329 -10.11 1.01 -6.53
N GLN A 330 -10.71 -0.05 -5.99
CA GLN A 330 -12.16 -0.13 -5.89
C GLN A 330 -12.69 0.98 -4.97
N HIS A 331 -13.77 1.65 -5.39
CA HIS A 331 -14.51 2.59 -4.55
C HIS A 331 -15.17 1.85 -3.37
N ILE A 332 -14.78 2.21 -2.16
CA ILE A 332 -15.21 1.52 -0.92
C ILE A 332 -16.00 2.42 0.03
N GLY A 333 -15.89 3.73 -0.13
CA GLY A 333 -16.62 4.72 0.67
C GLY A 333 -16.41 6.14 0.16
N ASP A 334 -16.94 7.13 0.86
CA ASP A 334 -16.84 8.54 0.50
C ASP A 334 -16.27 9.37 1.66
N VAL A 335 -15.40 10.32 1.36
CA VAL A 335 -14.83 11.27 2.31
C VAL A 335 -15.97 11.97 3.08
N GLY A 336 -15.82 12.04 4.40
CA GLY A 336 -16.75 12.74 5.27
C GLY A 336 -16.02 13.51 6.36
N SER A 337 -16.76 13.91 7.39
CA SER A 337 -16.22 14.60 8.57
C SER A 337 -16.82 14.08 9.88
N SER A 338 -17.12 12.77 9.96
CA SER A 338 -17.69 12.14 11.15
C SER A 338 -16.64 11.80 12.22
N GLY A 339 -17.06 11.56 13.46
CA GLY A 339 -16.13 11.27 14.56
C GLY A 339 -15.37 12.51 15.04
N MET A 340 -14.11 12.33 15.46
CA MET A 340 -13.23 13.41 15.91
C MET A 340 -12.52 14.05 14.71
N SER A 341 -13.27 14.84 13.93
CA SER A 341 -12.77 15.56 12.77
C SER A 341 -13.05 17.07 12.87
N THR A 342 -12.13 17.90 12.36
CA THR A 342 -12.29 19.36 12.26
C THR A 342 -12.76 19.83 10.88
N GLY A 343 -12.91 18.92 9.91
CA GLY A 343 -13.32 19.21 8.53
C GLY A 343 -13.20 17.98 7.62
N ALA A 344 -13.77 18.02 6.41
CA ALA A 344 -13.78 16.87 5.50
C ALA A 344 -12.36 16.44 5.09
N HIS A 345 -12.01 15.18 5.38
CA HIS A 345 -10.72 14.58 5.04
C HIS A 345 -10.77 13.05 5.12
N LEU A 346 -9.82 12.39 4.45
CA LEU A 346 -9.48 11.00 4.70
C LEU A 346 -8.36 10.93 5.73
N HIS A 347 -8.61 10.27 6.85
CA HIS A 347 -7.54 9.77 7.72
C HIS A 347 -7.19 8.34 7.30
N PHE A 348 -5.97 8.16 6.79
CA PHE A 348 -5.48 6.91 6.21
C PHE A 348 -4.35 6.31 7.04
N GLU A 349 -4.49 5.03 7.42
CA GLU A 349 -3.45 4.29 8.14
C GLU A 349 -2.98 3.06 7.37
N VAL A 350 -1.73 2.68 7.60
CA VAL A 350 -1.14 1.41 7.16
C VAL A 350 -0.67 0.65 8.40
N ARG A 351 -1.09 -0.60 8.56
CA ARG A 351 -0.87 -1.44 9.74
C ARG A 351 -0.24 -2.78 9.36
N PRO A 352 1.10 -2.92 9.39
CA PRO A 352 1.75 -4.21 9.20
C PRO A 352 1.27 -5.24 10.23
N GLY A 353 1.08 -6.48 9.82
CA GLY A 353 0.56 -7.56 10.69
C GLY A 353 -0.96 -7.69 10.71
N GLY A 354 -1.70 -6.83 9.98
CA GLY A 354 -3.15 -6.93 9.79
C GLY A 354 -3.95 -5.90 10.59
N THR A 355 -5.24 -6.15 10.76
CA THR A 355 -6.24 -5.20 11.29
C THR A 355 -5.82 -4.57 12.63
N ASN A 356 -5.20 -5.38 13.48
CA ASN A 356 -4.76 -5.01 14.83
C ASN A 356 -3.27 -4.60 14.90
N GLY A 357 -2.59 -4.49 13.75
CA GLY A 357 -1.21 -4.04 13.66
C GLY A 357 -1.05 -2.58 14.08
N GLU A 358 0.15 -2.21 14.54
CA GLU A 358 0.46 -0.81 14.80
C GLU A 358 0.59 -0.05 13.49
N ALA A 359 0.05 1.17 13.47
CA ALA A 359 0.13 2.00 12.28
C ALA A 359 1.54 2.58 12.08
N ILE A 360 2.01 2.56 10.83
CA ILE A 360 3.28 3.15 10.39
C ILE A 360 3.02 4.41 9.56
N ASP A 361 4.09 5.12 9.17
CA ASP A 361 3.99 6.25 8.25
C ASP A 361 3.42 5.79 6.90
N ALA A 362 2.14 6.11 6.69
CA ALA A 362 1.43 5.78 5.47
C ALA A 362 2.00 6.51 4.25
N ALA A 363 2.56 7.72 4.41
CA ALA A 363 3.21 8.43 3.31
C ALA A 363 4.47 7.71 2.85
N ALA A 364 5.32 7.28 3.80
CA ALA A 364 6.51 6.49 3.51
C ALA A 364 6.16 5.15 2.84
N TRP A 365 5.15 4.45 3.38
CA TRP A 365 4.70 3.18 2.82
C TRP A 365 4.11 3.33 1.41
N LEU A 366 3.27 4.35 1.18
CA LEU A 366 2.72 4.64 -0.15
C LEU A 366 3.84 5.00 -1.14
N ASN A 367 4.85 5.77 -0.73
CA ASN A 367 6.01 6.08 -1.57
C ASN A 367 6.85 4.83 -1.90
N GLU A 368 7.11 3.97 -0.90
CA GLU A 368 7.84 2.70 -1.09
C GLU A 368 7.13 1.78 -2.09
N HIS A 369 5.79 1.80 -2.08
CA HIS A 369 4.97 1.00 -2.99
C HIS A 369 4.61 1.74 -4.29
N GLY A 370 5.21 2.91 -4.54
CA GLY A 370 5.04 3.69 -5.77
C GLY A 370 3.64 4.27 -5.97
N ALA A 371 2.85 4.35 -4.90
CA ALA A 371 1.47 4.83 -4.90
C ALA A 371 1.36 6.34 -4.68
N ALA A 372 2.44 7.02 -4.24
CA ALA A 372 2.47 8.46 -4.05
C ALA A 372 3.90 9.03 -4.17
N ASN A 373 3.99 10.36 -4.22
CA ASN A 373 5.22 11.13 -4.01
C ASN A 373 4.99 12.16 -2.88
N LEU A 374 4.67 11.66 -1.69
CA LEU A 374 4.34 12.49 -0.55
C LEU A 374 5.59 12.94 0.20
N PRO A 375 5.58 14.13 0.82
CA PRO A 375 6.48 14.42 1.93
C PRO A 375 6.26 13.34 2.98
N THR A 376 7.25 12.48 3.17
CA THR A 376 7.25 11.56 4.31
C THR A 376 7.43 12.38 5.57
N ALA A 377 6.98 11.88 6.72
CA ALA A 377 7.43 12.46 7.96
C ALA A 377 8.97 12.50 7.92
N THR A 378 9.59 13.64 8.25
CA THR A 378 11.05 13.74 8.38
C THR A 378 11.47 13.03 9.65
N SER A 379 11.31 11.71 9.62
CA SER A 379 11.94 10.74 10.49
C SER A 379 12.88 9.98 9.57
N GLY A 380 14.18 10.22 9.71
CA GLY A 380 15.20 9.55 8.89
C GLY A 380 14.98 8.04 8.89
N SER A 381 14.81 7.46 7.71
CA SER A 381 14.80 6.00 7.55
C SER A 381 16.25 5.48 7.50
N PRO A 382 16.52 4.28 8.04
CA PRO A 382 17.85 3.88 8.51
C PRO A 382 18.81 3.61 7.35
N ALA A 383 19.98 4.25 7.42
CA ALA A 383 21.12 3.86 6.60
C ALA A 383 21.46 2.39 6.88
N ALA A 384 21.72 1.66 5.80
CA ALA A 384 22.23 0.30 5.81
C ALA A 384 23.21 0.05 6.96
N CYS A 385 23.06 -1.11 7.60
CA CYS A 385 23.97 -1.63 8.61
C CYS A 385 25.44 -1.45 8.20
N ASN A 386 26.04 -0.35 8.64
CA ASN A 386 27.47 -0.29 8.84
C ASN A 386 27.67 -0.65 10.31
N ASN A 387 28.33 -1.78 10.54
CA ASN A 387 28.93 -2.10 11.84
C ASN A 387 29.95 -1.01 12.18
N ALA A 388 29.48 0.12 12.69
CA ALA A 388 30.31 1.11 13.36
C ALA A 388 30.22 0.79 14.85
N THR A 389 31.35 0.36 15.39
CA THR A 389 31.57 0.24 16.84
C THR A 389 31.15 1.52 17.54
N ALA A 390 30.26 1.39 18.53
CA ALA A 390 29.76 2.47 19.37
C ALA A 390 30.92 3.30 19.94
N GLY A 391 30.90 4.62 19.69
CA GLY A 391 31.89 5.55 20.22
C GLY A 391 31.61 5.90 21.69
N THR A 392 32.65 6.24 22.43
CA THR A 392 32.56 6.74 23.82
C THR A 392 31.90 8.13 23.85
N PRO A 393 30.88 8.39 24.70
CA PRO A 393 30.26 9.71 24.85
C PRO A 393 31.25 10.79 25.32
N THR A 394 31.04 12.06 24.94
CA THR A 394 31.79 13.22 25.45
C THR A 394 31.08 13.86 26.66
N GLY A 395 31.69 14.82 27.38
CA GLY A 395 31.05 15.50 28.53
C GLY A 395 30.10 16.64 28.16
N VAL A 396 29.39 17.20 29.15
CA VAL A 396 28.47 18.35 29.00
C VAL A 396 29.23 19.69 29.02
N ASP A 397 29.02 20.55 28.02
CA ASP A 397 29.60 21.90 27.98
C ASP A 397 28.78 22.92 28.81
N GLY A 398 29.43 23.56 29.79
CA GLY A 398 28.82 24.60 30.65
C GLY A 398 28.14 24.06 31.91
N ASP A 399 27.19 24.83 32.47
CA ASP A 399 26.40 24.40 33.63
C ASP A 399 25.44 23.26 33.23
N PRO A 400 25.62 22.04 33.76
CA PRO A 400 24.83 20.87 33.37
C PRO A 400 23.39 20.91 33.88
N ASP A 401 23.07 21.71 34.90
CA ASP A 401 21.75 21.70 35.53
C ASP A 401 20.88 22.89 35.11
N ARG A 402 21.42 23.78 34.26
CA ARG A 402 20.63 24.83 33.61
C ARG A 402 19.51 24.21 32.77
N LEU A 403 18.35 24.87 32.78
CA LEU A 403 17.22 24.48 31.96
C LEU A 403 17.41 24.92 30.51
N VAL A 404 17.09 24.02 29.59
CA VAL A 404 17.07 24.21 28.14
C VAL A 404 15.78 23.65 27.57
N ASP A 405 15.41 24.06 26.37
CA ASP A 405 14.20 23.57 25.71
C ASP A 405 14.24 22.05 25.55
N ASP A 406 13.14 21.39 25.91
CA ASP A 406 12.97 19.96 25.74
C ASP A 406 12.66 19.62 24.27
N PRO A 407 13.52 18.90 23.54
CA PRO A 407 13.24 18.52 22.16
C PRO A 407 12.05 17.55 22.04
N THR A 408 11.60 16.97 23.16
CA THR A 408 10.53 15.96 23.21
C THR A 408 9.19 16.51 23.68
N SER A 409 9.11 17.76 24.14
CA SER A 409 7.86 18.39 24.62
C SER A 409 7.89 19.91 24.40
N SER A 410 7.03 20.67 25.08
CA SER A 410 7.05 22.14 25.08
C SER A 410 7.58 22.73 26.38
N GLY A 411 8.16 21.90 27.26
CA GLY A 411 8.77 22.35 28.51
C GLY A 411 10.29 22.38 28.43
N THR A 412 10.93 22.24 29.58
CA THR A 412 12.39 22.36 29.71
C THR A 412 12.99 21.13 30.37
N ILE A 413 14.16 20.73 29.90
CA ILE A 413 15.02 19.71 30.51
C ILE A 413 16.33 20.31 30.98
N THR A 414 17.09 19.62 31.83
CA THR A 414 18.45 20.06 32.16
C THR A 414 19.37 19.89 30.95
N ALA A 415 20.43 20.71 30.86
CA ALA A 415 21.44 20.56 29.81
C ALA A 415 22.10 19.17 29.84
N ARG A 416 22.22 18.57 31.03
CA ARG A 416 22.65 17.18 31.24
C ARG A 416 21.70 16.17 30.60
N MET A 417 20.39 16.35 30.77
CA MET A 417 19.41 15.48 30.12
C MET A 417 19.42 15.65 28.61
N LEU A 418 19.55 16.89 28.11
CA LEU A 418 19.70 17.14 26.67
C LEU A 418 20.95 16.45 26.11
N HIS A 419 22.05 16.48 26.85
CA HIS A 419 23.28 15.79 26.47
C HIS A 419 23.07 14.26 26.41
N LEU A 420 22.48 13.66 27.45
CA LEU A 420 22.16 12.23 27.46
C LEU A 420 21.26 11.84 26.27
N TYR A 421 20.23 12.64 25.99
CA TYR A 421 19.34 12.47 24.85
C TYR A 421 20.10 12.46 23.52
N GLN A 422 20.98 13.44 23.31
CA GLN A 422 21.77 13.57 22.07
C GLN A 422 22.76 12.41 21.88
N GLN A 423 23.50 12.03 22.93
CA GLN A 423 24.46 10.92 22.85
C GLN A 423 23.77 9.58 22.63
N THR A 424 22.61 9.40 23.26
CA THR A 424 21.82 8.17 23.07
C THR A 424 21.24 8.11 21.67
N LEU A 425 20.67 9.19 21.13
CA LEU A 425 20.17 9.19 19.75
C LEU A 425 21.28 9.01 18.70
N ALA A 426 22.47 9.54 18.96
CA ALA A 426 23.62 9.31 18.09
C ALA A 426 24.04 7.82 18.05
N THR A 427 23.80 7.08 19.14
CA THR A 427 24.18 5.67 19.26
C THR A 427 23.02 4.72 18.91
N PHE A 428 21.78 5.11 19.23
CA PHE A 428 20.54 4.35 19.13
C PHE A 428 19.43 5.25 18.57
N PRO A 429 19.45 5.52 17.25
CA PRO A 429 18.56 6.49 16.61
C PRO A 429 17.08 6.08 16.67
N ASP A 430 16.79 4.78 16.81
CA ASP A 430 15.43 4.23 16.78
C ASP A 430 14.72 4.25 18.15
N THR A 431 15.18 5.09 19.09
CA THR A 431 14.58 5.25 20.42
C THR A 431 13.54 6.37 20.43
N GLY A 432 12.36 6.11 20.99
CA GLY A 432 11.32 7.12 21.21
C GLY A 432 11.44 7.74 22.60
N TRP A 433 11.20 9.04 22.76
CA TRP A 433 11.44 9.76 24.03
C TRP A 433 10.26 10.61 24.48
N GLY A 434 10.02 10.65 25.79
CA GLY A 434 9.17 11.63 26.46
C GLY A 434 9.82 12.11 27.75
N CYS A 435 10.29 13.35 27.77
CA CYS A 435 11.08 13.90 28.87
C CYS A 435 10.25 14.79 29.79
N TYR A 436 10.08 16.06 29.47
CA TYR A 436 9.31 16.95 30.33
C TYR A 436 7.82 16.61 30.29
N SER A 437 7.22 16.51 31.47
CA SER A 437 5.79 16.27 31.66
C SER A 437 5.34 17.02 32.91
N PRO A 438 4.38 17.95 32.80
CA PRO A 438 3.87 18.67 33.96
C PRO A 438 3.05 17.72 34.84
N ARG A 439 3.50 17.50 36.08
CA ARG A 439 2.86 16.59 37.05
C ARG A 439 2.67 17.28 38.40
N PRO A 440 1.75 18.25 38.51
CA PRO A 440 1.54 19.02 39.74
C PRO A 440 1.24 18.11 40.94
N GLY A 441 1.86 18.39 42.09
CA GLY A 441 1.62 17.62 43.32
C GLY A 441 2.30 16.24 43.38
N THR A 442 3.18 15.92 42.41
CA THR A 442 3.95 14.67 42.41
C THR A 442 5.41 14.91 42.78
N LYS A 443 6.10 13.86 43.26
CA LYS A 443 7.56 13.83 43.45
C LYS A 443 8.30 13.37 42.19
N SER A 444 7.73 13.64 41.02
CA SER A 444 8.29 13.20 39.74
C SER A 444 9.46 14.10 39.35
N GLU A 445 10.47 13.51 38.69
CA GLU A 445 11.61 14.23 38.12
C GLU A 445 11.32 14.76 36.70
N HIS A 446 10.23 14.34 36.07
CA HIS A 446 9.81 14.84 34.74
C HIS A 446 9.51 16.35 34.73
N PRO A 447 8.78 16.94 35.70
CA PRO A 447 8.57 18.40 35.76
C PRO A 447 9.85 19.19 36.03
N LEU A 448 10.86 18.56 36.65
CA LEU A 448 12.16 19.16 36.92
C LEU A 448 13.10 19.08 35.71
N GLY A 449 12.67 18.41 34.63
CA GLY A 449 13.48 18.26 33.43
C GLY A 449 14.62 17.25 33.57
N ARG A 450 14.58 16.41 34.61
CA ARG A 450 15.64 15.47 34.97
C ARG A 450 15.33 14.02 34.61
N ALA A 451 14.15 13.73 34.06
CA ALA A 451 13.76 12.38 33.68
C ALA A 451 13.21 12.29 32.25
N CYS A 452 13.44 11.14 31.63
CA CYS A 452 12.82 10.75 30.37
C CYS A 452 12.37 9.30 30.40
N ASP A 453 11.25 9.05 29.71
CA ASP A 453 10.75 7.72 29.39
C ASP A 453 11.11 7.41 27.93
N ILE A 454 11.74 6.26 27.72
CA ILE A 454 12.31 5.84 26.44
C ILE A 454 11.63 4.55 25.98
N THR A 455 11.13 4.56 24.75
CA THR A 455 10.45 3.43 24.11
C THR A 455 11.28 2.89 22.95
N PHE A 456 11.08 1.62 22.61
CA PHE A 456 11.87 0.91 21.59
C PHE A 456 10.97 0.53 20.41
N GLY A 457 10.15 1.48 19.95
CA GLY A 457 9.12 1.27 18.93
C GLY A 457 7.84 0.62 19.45
N ASN A 458 7.71 0.41 20.76
CA ASN A 458 6.49 -0.07 21.41
C ASN A 458 5.72 1.08 22.09
N ARG A 459 4.40 0.93 22.23
CA ARG A 459 3.55 1.93 22.90
C ARG A 459 3.64 1.82 24.43
N ILE A 460 3.60 2.96 25.11
CA ILE A 460 3.34 3.00 26.55
C ILE A 460 1.97 2.35 26.82
N GLY A 461 1.92 1.46 27.80
CA GLY A 461 0.81 0.58 28.13
C GLY A 461 0.95 -0.84 27.58
N GLN A 462 1.93 -1.09 26.70
CA GLN A 462 2.10 -2.37 26.01
C GLN A 462 3.50 -2.95 26.22
N ARG A 463 3.56 -4.25 26.56
CA ARG A 463 4.84 -4.96 26.68
C ARG A 463 5.57 -5.00 25.34
N PRO A 464 6.90 -4.81 25.33
CA PRO A 464 7.71 -4.89 24.13
C PRO A 464 7.74 -6.32 23.58
N THR A 465 7.84 -6.43 22.26
CA THR A 465 8.17 -7.69 21.59
C THR A 465 9.60 -8.13 21.97
N PRO A 466 10.01 -9.39 21.74
CA PRO A 466 11.37 -9.84 22.03
C PRO A 466 12.48 -8.99 21.40
N ALA A 467 12.28 -8.49 20.18
CA ALA A 467 13.25 -7.63 19.50
C ALA A 467 13.36 -6.25 20.16
N GLN A 468 12.23 -5.67 20.58
CA GLN A 468 12.18 -4.38 21.28
C GLN A 468 12.72 -4.51 22.71
N LEU A 469 12.51 -5.66 23.34
CA LEU A 469 13.08 -6.00 24.64
C LEU A 469 14.62 -6.09 24.56
N ASP A 470 15.16 -6.74 23.52
CA ASP A 470 16.59 -6.81 23.24
C ASP A 470 17.19 -5.42 22.97
N ALA A 471 16.52 -4.60 22.14
CA ALA A 471 16.90 -3.22 21.91
C ALA A 471 16.91 -2.40 23.21
N GLY A 472 15.87 -2.55 24.04
CA GLY A 472 15.78 -1.89 25.33
C GLY A 472 16.90 -2.27 26.28
N TRP A 473 17.27 -3.56 26.34
CA TRP A 473 18.42 -4.00 27.13
C TRP A 473 19.76 -3.48 26.61
N LYS A 474 19.93 -3.37 25.28
CA LYS A 474 21.15 -2.77 24.69
C LYS A 474 21.30 -1.30 25.09
N VAL A 475 20.25 -0.51 24.96
CA VAL A 475 20.25 0.92 25.35
C VAL A 475 20.46 1.07 26.85
N THR A 476 19.72 0.31 27.65
CA THR A 476 19.76 0.38 29.12
C THR A 476 21.16 0.03 29.65
N ASN A 477 21.77 -1.05 29.15
CA ASN A 477 23.11 -1.45 29.58
C ASN A 477 24.18 -0.46 29.09
N TRP A 478 24.06 0.06 27.87
CA TRP A 478 24.97 1.10 27.39
C TRP A 478 24.91 2.38 28.25
N MET A 479 23.70 2.81 28.64
CA MET A 479 23.54 3.96 29.55
C MET A 479 24.15 3.67 30.92
N LYS A 480 23.96 2.47 31.45
CA LYS A 480 24.57 2.02 32.71
C LYS A 480 26.10 2.07 32.64
N ASP A 481 26.68 1.53 31.58
CA ASP A 481 28.14 1.43 31.41
C ASP A 481 28.80 2.81 31.17
N ASN A 482 28.02 3.79 30.70
CA ASN A 482 28.48 5.17 30.46
C ASN A 482 27.88 6.18 31.46
N ALA A 483 27.34 5.71 32.59
CA ALA A 483 26.51 6.51 33.50
C ALA A 483 27.21 7.76 34.04
N ASP A 484 28.52 7.68 34.30
CA ASP A 484 29.28 8.82 34.83
C ASP A 484 29.43 9.95 33.81
N VAL A 485 29.70 9.61 32.55
CA VAL A 485 29.85 10.59 31.46
C VAL A 485 28.50 11.18 31.05
N LEU A 486 27.47 10.32 30.95
CA LEU A 486 26.11 10.72 30.60
C LEU A 486 25.38 11.45 31.75
N GLY A 487 25.93 11.38 32.97
CA GLY A 487 25.31 11.97 34.16
C GLY A 487 24.05 11.24 34.63
N VAL A 488 23.90 9.94 34.36
CA VAL A 488 22.79 9.11 34.83
C VAL A 488 22.83 8.96 36.35
N GLU A 489 21.69 9.12 37.02
CA GLU A 489 21.52 8.81 38.45
C GLU A 489 20.96 7.40 38.64
N TYR A 490 19.86 7.08 37.94
CA TYR A 490 19.23 5.76 37.97
C TYR A 490 18.47 5.44 36.68
N LEU A 491 18.25 4.14 36.46
CA LEU A 491 17.52 3.55 35.33
C LEU A 491 16.48 2.57 35.86
N ILE A 492 15.30 2.53 35.22
CA ILE A 492 14.25 1.55 35.52
C ILE A 492 13.77 0.91 34.21
N TRP A 493 13.87 -0.41 34.10
CA TRP A 493 13.43 -1.16 32.92
C TRP A 493 12.98 -2.57 33.32
N GLN A 494 11.89 -3.05 32.72
CA GLN A 494 11.35 -4.40 32.92
C GLN A 494 11.11 -4.76 34.40
N GLY A 495 10.61 -3.81 35.20
CA GLY A 495 10.39 -4.03 36.62
C GLY A 495 11.68 -4.12 37.44
N GLN A 496 12.80 -3.66 36.90
CA GLN A 496 14.09 -3.62 37.59
C GLN A 496 14.62 -2.20 37.66
N ILE A 497 15.28 -1.86 38.76
CA ILE A 497 15.95 -0.58 38.99
C ILE A 497 17.45 -0.79 39.21
N TRP A 498 18.23 0.07 38.59
CA TRP A 498 19.66 0.22 38.83
C TRP A 498 19.96 1.69 39.14
N SER A 499 20.95 1.96 40.01
CA SER A 499 21.35 3.32 40.36
C SER A 499 22.85 3.40 40.62
N VAL A 500 23.48 4.53 40.28
CA VAL A 500 24.92 4.73 40.47
C VAL A 500 25.33 4.53 41.94
N THR A 501 24.53 5.04 42.87
CA THR A 501 24.79 4.93 44.32
C THR A 501 24.76 3.51 44.87
N ARG A 502 24.21 2.56 44.12
CA ARG A 502 24.08 1.15 44.50
C ARG A 502 24.49 0.23 43.35
N ASP A 503 25.50 0.63 42.57
CA ASP A 503 25.93 -0.15 41.40
C ASP A 503 26.44 -1.54 41.80
N THR A 504 27.08 -1.67 42.96
CA THR A 504 27.59 -2.94 43.51
C THR A 504 26.51 -4.00 43.73
N GLU A 505 25.25 -3.59 43.86
CA GLU A 505 24.11 -4.49 44.03
C GLU A 505 23.46 -4.89 42.69
N GLY A 506 23.92 -4.33 41.56
CA GLY A 506 23.37 -4.61 40.23
C GLY A 506 21.89 -4.21 40.07
N TRP A 507 21.20 -4.88 39.15
CA TRP A 507 19.77 -4.72 38.91
C TRP A 507 18.94 -5.32 40.04
N ARG A 508 18.01 -4.54 40.60
CA ARG A 508 17.16 -4.95 41.72
C ARG A 508 15.68 -4.85 41.33
N PRO A 509 14.78 -5.62 41.96
CA PRO A 509 13.34 -5.44 41.72
C PRO A 509 12.89 -4.01 42.01
N TYR A 510 12.15 -3.43 41.09
CA TYR A 510 11.51 -2.12 41.26
C TYR A 510 10.17 -2.28 41.96
N ASN A 511 9.92 -1.47 42.98
CA ASN A 511 8.74 -1.56 43.84
C ASN A 511 7.77 -0.36 43.70
N GLY A 512 7.90 0.45 42.64
CA GLY A 512 6.88 1.44 42.25
C GLY A 512 6.99 2.82 42.89
N GLY A 513 7.96 3.04 43.80
CA GLY A 513 8.23 4.35 44.41
C GLY A 513 7.05 4.98 45.17
N GLY A 514 5.96 4.22 45.40
CA GLY A 514 4.75 4.65 46.11
C GLY A 514 3.72 5.45 45.30
N MET A 515 3.94 5.70 44.01
CA MET A 515 3.04 6.51 43.17
C MET A 515 2.30 5.71 42.08
N HIS A 516 2.92 4.62 41.61
CA HIS A 516 2.37 3.77 40.56
C HIS A 516 2.34 2.31 41.01
N ASP A 517 1.37 1.55 40.51
CA ASP A 517 1.30 0.10 40.75
C ASP A 517 2.46 -0.59 40.01
N PRO A 518 3.47 -1.12 40.72
CA PRO A 518 4.63 -1.77 40.09
C PRO A 518 4.28 -3.08 39.38
N ALA A 519 3.10 -3.66 39.64
CA ALA A 519 2.62 -4.84 38.92
C ALA A 519 2.00 -4.49 37.56
N SER A 520 1.60 -3.24 37.37
CA SER A 520 1.05 -2.77 36.09
C SER A 520 2.14 -2.61 35.03
N ILE A 521 1.77 -2.73 33.75
CA ILE A 521 2.73 -2.66 32.63
C ILE A 521 3.52 -1.35 32.67
N THR A 522 2.84 -0.21 32.74
CA THR A 522 3.48 1.11 32.76
C THR A 522 4.06 1.46 34.13
N GLY A 523 3.34 1.16 35.21
CA GLY A 523 3.81 1.47 36.57
C GLY A 523 5.03 0.64 37.00
N GLY A 524 5.23 -0.53 36.40
CA GLY A 524 6.43 -1.34 36.54
C GLY A 524 7.51 -1.09 35.48
N HIS A 525 7.33 -0.13 34.57
CA HIS A 525 8.26 0.15 33.46
C HIS A 525 8.55 -1.09 32.59
N TYR A 526 7.53 -1.91 32.34
CA TYR A 526 7.63 -3.06 31.45
C TYR A 526 7.50 -2.70 29.97
N ASP A 527 7.23 -1.45 29.65
CA ASP A 527 6.93 -0.87 28.34
C ASP A 527 7.81 0.33 27.98
N HIS A 528 8.52 0.93 28.93
CA HIS A 528 9.57 1.91 28.63
C HIS A 528 10.73 1.84 29.63
N LEU A 529 11.91 2.24 29.17
CA LEU A 529 13.03 2.55 30.04
C LEU A 529 12.80 3.95 30.65
N HIS A 530 12.80 4.06 31.96
CA HIS A 530 12.86 5.35 32.65
C HIS A 530 14.31 5.67 33.02
N VAL A 531 14.78 6.86 32.68
CA VAL A 531 16.10 7.37 33.08
C VAL A 531 15.94 8.67 33.85
N THR A 532 16.74 8.83 34.91
CA THR A 532 16.91 10.09 35.63
C THR A 532 18.38 10.47 35.67
N VAL A 533 18.69 11.76 35.49
CA VAL A 533 20.05 12.31 35.53
C VAL A 533 20.34 13.01 36.86
N LYS A 534 21.61 13.03 37.29
CA LYS A 534 22.09 13.66 38.53
C LYS A 534 21.79 15.18 38.55
N VAL A 535 21.68 15.74 39.75
CA VAL A 535 21.85 17.19 39.99
C VAL A 535 23.33 17.51 40.09
#